data_AF-A0A4Y8KTV7-F1
#
_entry.id   AF-A0A4Y8KTV7-F1
#
_cell.length_a   1.000
_cell.length_b   1.000
_cell.length_c   1.000
_cell.angle_alpha   90.00
_cell.angle_beta   90.00
_cell.angle_gamma   90.00
#
_symmetry.space_group_name_H-M   'P 1'
#
loop_
_entity.id
_entity.type
_entity.pdbx_description
1 polymer ?
#
loop_
_entity_poly.entity_id
_entity_poly.type
_entity_poly.pdbx_seq_one_letter_code
_entity_poly.pdbx_strand_id
1 'polypeptide(L)'
;MLETLSKTEMTYVNHVVLGCKSRKQIADLINRSAETVSNQLKNIYRKLGINSVAELCQIFYTEIFNLKDQIEIHKKEISKTLLLFSLICISSIFEHQDFLRVRRTRKKDETEFAESADIPSSYTVTVHGK
;
A
#
# COMPACT_ATOMS: atom_id res chain seq x y z
N MET A 1 23.94 0.36 9.35
CA MET A 1 25.41 0.23 9.25
C MET A 1 25.91 0.61 7.86
N LEU A 2 25.25 0.22 6.76
CA LEU A 2 25.72 0.64 5.44
C LEU A 2 25.49 2.13 5.15
N GLU A 3 24.58 2.78 5.87
CA GLU A 3 24.29 4.22 5.75
C GLU A 3 25.47 5.12 6.12
N THR A 4 26.47 4.61 6.84
CA THR A 4 27.69 5.36 7.18
C THR A 4 28.70 5.44 6.04
N LEU A 5 28.50 4.64 4.98
CA LEU A 5 29.40 4.60 3.83
C LEU A 5 29.10 5.74 2.87
N SER A 6 30.17 6.32 2.31
CA SER A 6 30.03 7.26 1.20
C SER A 6 29.49 6.56 -0.05
N LYS A 7 28.88 7.33 -0.97
CA LYS A 7 28.43 6.82 -2.27
C LYS A 7 29.53 6.06 -3.02
N THR A 8 30.76 6.57 -2.96
CA THR A 8 31.92 5.92 -3.60
C THR A 8 32.26 4.60 -2.93
N GLU A 9 32.22 4.54 -1.59
CA GLU A 9 32.48 3.30 -0.83
C GLU A 9 31.41 2.25 -1.09
N MET A 10 30.15 2.68 -1.20
CA MET A 10 29.04 1.83 -1.60
C MET A 10 29.24 1.24 -3.00
N THR A 11 29.85 1.98 -3.95
CA THR A 11 30.20 1.44 -5.28
C THR A 11 31.17 0.27 -5.16
N TYR A 12 32.20 0.37 -4.31
CA TYR A 12 33.12 -0.76 -4.05
C TYR A 12 32.39 -1.95 -3.46
N VAL A 13 31.54 -1.73 -2.45
CA VAL A 13 30.74 -2.80 -1.82
C VAL A 13 29.84 -3.49 -2.84
N ASN A 14 29.14 -2.73 -3.69
CA ASN A 14 28.28 -3.27 -4.73
C ASN A 14 29.05 -4.16 -5.73
N HIS A 15 30.24 -3.73 -6.17
CA HIS A 15 31.03 -4.56 -7.07
C HIS A 15 31.56 -5.84 -6.43
N VAL A 16 31.87 -5.81 -5.13
CA VAL A 16 32.30 -7.00 -4.38
C VAL A 16 31.13 -7.95 -4.15
N VAL A 17 30.02 -7.46 -3.60
CA VAL A 17 28.91 -8.30 -3.10
C VAL A 17 27.95 -8.67 -4.22
N LEU A 18 27.46 -7.71 -5.01
CA LEU A 18 26.52 -7.98 -6.11
C LEU A 18 27.24 -8.45 -7.38
N GLY A 19 28.42 -7.87 -7.64
CA GLY A 19 29.18 -8.16 -8.85
C GLY A 19 30.09 -9.38 -8.76
N CYS A 20 30.30 -9.94 -7.56
CA CYS A 20 31.26 -11.00 -7.27
C CYS A 20 32.64 -10.77 -7.92
N LYS A 21 33.06 -9.51 -8.02
CA LYS A 21 34.25 -9.13 -8.79
C LYS A 21 35.51 -9.23 -7.94
N SER A 22 36.58 -9.71 -8.54
CA SER A 22 37.91 -9.68 -7.94
C SER A 22 38.44 -8.24 -7.85
N ARG A 23 39.38 -7.98 -6.94
CA ARG A 23 40.00 -6.65 -6.77
C ARG A 23 40.61 -6.10 -8.07
N LYS A 24 41.16 -6.97 -8.92
CA LYS A 24 41.70 -6.61 -10.24
C LYS A 24 40.61 -6.13 -11.18
N GLN A 25 39.50 -6.87 -11.29
CA GLN A 25 38.36 -6.47 -12.12
C GLN A 25 37.72 -5.17 -11.63
N ILE A 26 37.67 -4.96 -10.31
CA ILE A 26 37.16 -3.70 -9.73
C ILE A 26 38.10 -2.54 -10.06
N ALA A 27 39.41 -2.77 -10.00
CA ALA A 27 40.43 -1.80 -10.36
C ALA A 27 40.28 -1.36 -11.83
N ASP A 28 40.08 -2.32 -12.74
CA ASP A 28 39.86 -2.06 -14.16
C ASP A 28 38.55 -1.27 -14.39
N LEU A 29 37.46 -1.60 -13.68
CA LEU A 29 36.16 -0.93 -13.84
C LEU A 29 36.15 0.51 -13.32
N ILE A 30 36.84 0.77 -12.22
CA ILE A 30 36.83 2.07 -11.54
C ILE A 30 38.03 2.92 -12.02
N ASN A 31 38.86 2.41 -12.94
CA ASN A 31 40.09 3.03 -13.42
C ASN A 31 41.01 3.44 -12.25
N ARG A 32 41.26 2.50 -11.33
CA ARG A 32 42.14 2.68 -10.16
C ARG A 32 43.15 1.54 -10.08
N SER A 33 44.22 1.72 -9.32
CA SER A 33 45.15 0.61 -9.06
C SER A 33 44.52 -0.43 -8.14
N ALA A 34 44.89 -1.71 -8.29
CA ALA A 34 44.44 -2.78 -7.41
C ALA A 34 44.79 -2.51 -5.93
N GLU A 35 45.92 -1.87 -5.68
CA GLU A 35 46.34 -1.44 -4.34
C GLU A 35 45.38 -0.39 -3.76
N THR A 36 44.94 0.58 -4.56
CA THR A 36 43.93 1.56 -4.14
C THR A 36 42.64 0.86 -3.76
N VAL A 37 42.19 -0.11 -4.57
CA VAL A 37 40.98 -0.89 -4.25
C VAL A 37 41.14 -1.67 -2.95
N SER A 38 42.31 -2.29 -2.74
CA SER A 38 42.63 -3.01 -1.50
C SER A 38 42.54 -2.10 -0.28
N ASN A 39 43.13 -0.90 -0.36
CA ASN A 39 43.11 0.06 0.72
C ASN A 39 41.72 0.64 0.98
N GLN A 40 40.93 0.89 -0.07
CA GLN A 40 39.53 1.29 0.10
C GLN A 40 38.70 0.21 0.78
N LEU A 41 38.84 -1.06 0.38
CA LEU A 41 38.14 -2.16 1.04
C LEU A 41 38.56 -2.33 2.51
N LYS A 42 39.85 -2.19 2.84
CA LYS A 42 40.31 -2.18 4.24
C LYS A 42 39.70 -1.04 5.06
N ASN A 43 39.59 0.15 4.48
CA ASN A 43 38.95 1.28 5.13
C ASN A 43 37.46 1.04 5.36
N ILE A 44 36.76 0.46 4.38
CA ILE A 44 35.36 0.05 4.48
C ILE A 44 35.19 -0.98 5.60
N TYR A 45 36.04 -2.01 5.65
CA TYR A 45 36.03 -3.02 6.70
C TYR A 45 36.22 -2.42 8.09
N ARG A 46 37.18 -1.50 8.24
CA ARG A 46 37.41 -0.77 9.50
C ARG A 46 36.21 0.09 9.90
N LYS A 47 35.57 0.77 8.94
CA LYS A 47 34.37 1.58 9.20
C LYS A 47 33.18 0.75 9.66
N LEU A 48 33.01 -0.44 9.08
CA LEU A 48 31.93 -1.36 9.41
C LEU A 48 32.25 -2.25 10.62
N GLY A 49 33.50 -2.24 11.13
CA GLY A 49 33.94 -3.08 12.23
C GLY A 49 34.05 -4.56 11.88
N ILE A 50 34.28 -4.89 10.60
CA ILE A 50 34.36 -6.26 10.09
C ILE A 50 35.77 -6.60 9.62
N ASN A 51 36.06 -7.90 9.49
CA ASN A 51 37.37 -8.39 9.08
C ASN A 51 37.34 -9.24 7.80
N SER A 52 36.15 -9.70 7.38
CA SER A 52 36.02 -10.63 6.27
C SER A 52 35.02 -10.16 5.19
N VAL A 53 35.24 -10.62 3.96
CA VAL A 53 34.28 -10.43 2.85
C VAL A 53 32.96 -11.14 3.17
N ALA A 54 33.00 -12.27 3.88
CA ALA A 54 31.81 -13.00 4.28
C ALA A 54 30.92 -12.19 5.23
N GLU A 55 31.52 -11.53 6.23
CA GLU A 55 30.81 -10.59 7.11
C GLU A 55 30.23 -9.40 6.32
N LEU A 56 30.97 -8.86 5.34
CA LEU A 56 30.45 -7.80 4.47
C LEU A 56 29.19 -8.27 3.74
N CYS A 57 29.22 -9.47 3.15
CA CYS A 57 28.06 -10.05 2.47
C CYS A 57 26.90 -10.27 3.44
N GLN A 58 27.15 -10.81 4.64
CA GLN A 58 26.12 -11.02 5.65
C GLN A 58 25.43 -9.70 6.01
N ILE A 59 26.19 -8.66 6.36
CA ILE A 59 25.64 -7.34 6.68
C ILE A 59 24.83 -6.79 5.50
N PHE A 60 25.37 -6.91 4.29
CA PHE A 60 24.72 -6.40 3.08
C PHE A 60 23.37 -7.07 2.82
N TYR A 61 23.31 -8.40 2.88
CA TYR A 61 22.07 -9.12 2.68
C TYR A 61 21.10 -8.97 3.85
N THR A 62 21.58 -8.93 5.08
CA THR A 62 20.72 -8.69 6.25
C THR A 62 20.07 -7.31 6.17
N GLU A 63 20.78 -6.24 5.82
CA GLU A 63 20.16 -4.91 5.68
C GLU A 63 19.17 -4.86 4.51
N ILE A 64 19.53 -5.38 3.34
CA ILE A 64 18.63 -5.37 2.17
C ILE A 64 17.38 -6.22 2.42
N PHE A 65 17.54 -7.41 3.00
CA PHE A 65 16.43 -8.32 3.27
C PHE A 65 15.52 -7.78 4.37
N ASN A 66 16.08 -7.24 5.45
CA ASN A 66 15.31 -6.60 6.52
C ASN A 66 14.52 -5.39 6.00
N LEU A 67 15.09 -4.60 5.09
CA LEU A 67 14.35 -3.53 4.41
C LEU A 67 13.22 -4.08 3.53
N LYS A 68 13.47 -5.16 2.80
CA LYS A 68 12.46 -5.78 1.92
C LYS A 68 11.30 -6.38 2.70
N ASP A 69 11.58 -7.05 3.81
CA ASP A 69 10.57 -7.63 4.69
C ASP A 69 9.69 -6.57 5.34
N GLN A 70 10.31 -5.50 5.85
CA GLN A 70 9.57 -4.35 6.41
C GLN A 70 8.63 -3.73 5.38
N ILE A 71 9.09 -3.56 4.13
CA ILE A 71 8.26 -3.03 3.03
C ILE A 71 7.12 -3.99 2.68
N GLU A 72 7.36 -5.29 2.62
CA GLU A 72 6.33 -6.28 2.28
C GLU A 72 5.25 -6.37 3.36
N ILE A 73 5.64 -6.34 4.64
CA ILE A 73 4.73 -6.29 5.78
C ILE A 73 3.86 -5.03 5.69
N HIS A 74 4.47 -3.84 5.51
CA HIS A 74 3.73 -2.59 5.42
C HIS A 74 2.77 -2.56 4.22
N LYS A 75 3.15 -3.12 3.07
CA LYS A 75 2.25 -3.23 1.91
C LYS A 75 1.01 -4.10 2.21
N LYS A 76 1.19 -5.22 2.91
CA LYS A 76 0.08 -6.11 3.32
C LYS A 76 -0.84 -5.43 4.34
N GLU A 77 -0.28 -4.67 5.28
CA GLU A 77 -1.11 -3.95 6.26
C GLU A 77 -1.88 -2.80 5.60
N ILE A 78 -1.25 -2.04 4.70
CA ILE A 78 -1.95 -0.99 3.93
C ILE A 78 -3.09 -1.59 3.09
N SER A 79 -2.86 -2.70 2.39
CA SER A 79 -3.93 -3.31 1.57
C SER A 79 -5.12 -3.80 2.41
N LYS A 80 -4.86 -4.39 3.59
CA LYS A 80 -5.91 -4.79 4.54
C LYS A 80 -6.71 -3.59 5.04
N THR A 81 -6.04 -2.51 5.45
CA THR A 81 -6.74 -1.30 5.94
C THR A 81 -7.58 -0.64 4.85
N LEU A 82 -7.10 -0.61 3.61
CA LEU A 82 -7.84 -0.06 2.47
C LEU A 82 -9.11 -0.88 2.18
N LEU A 83 -9.02 -2.21 2.26
CA LEU A 83 -10.17 -3.10 2.10
C LEU A 83 -11.21 -2.86 3.20
N LEU A 84 -10.77 -2.77 4.47
CA LEU A 84 -11.66 -2.52 5.60
C LEU A 84 -12.39 -1.17 5.47
N PHE A 85 -11.65 -0.12 5.09
CA PHE A 85 -12.21 1.20 4.85
C PHE A 85 -13.25 1.17 3.72
N SER A 86 -12.96 0.46 2.62
CA SER A 86 -13.91 0.28 1.52
C SER A 86 -15.22 -0.37 2.00
N LEU A 87 -15.16 -1.38 2.85
CA LEU A 87 -16.35 -2.06 3.37
C LEU A 87 -17.19 -1.13 4.26
N ILE A 88 -16.54 -0.34 5.12
CA ILE A 88 -17.20 0.65 5.98
C ILE A 88 -17.89 1.75 5.14
N CYS A 89 -17.23 2.20 4.07
CA CYS A 89 -17.81 3.18 3.15
C CYS A 89 -19.06 2.62 2.45
N ILE A 90 -19.02 1.36 2.01
CA ILE A 90 -20.18 0.71 1.38
C ILE A 90 -21.33 0.59 2.38
N SER A 91 -21.10 0.11 3.60
CA SER A 91 -22.17 -0.01 4.61
C SER A 91 -22.81 1.33 4.93
N SER A 92 -22.01 2.41 5.03
CA SER A 92 -22.50 3.76 5.28
C SER A 92 -23.38 4.29 4.14
N ILE A 93 -23.06 3.95 2.89
CA ILE A 93 -23.88 4.32 1.72
C ILE A 93 -25.19 3.55 1.73
N PHE A 94 -25.16 2.24 2.04
CA PHE A 94 -26.38 1.42 2.13
C PHE A 94 -27.33 1.93 3.21
N GLU A 95 -26.83 2.22 4.42
CA GLU A 95 -27.64 2.81 5.49
C GLU A 95 -28.30 4.13 5.05
N HIS A 96 -27.55 4.97 4.32
CA HIS A 96 -28.11 6.21 3.82
C HIS A 96 -29.20 5.97 2.75
N GLN A 97 -29.03 4.99 1.87
CA GLN A 97 -30.04 4.64 0.86
C GLN A 97 -31.31 4.06 1.49
N ASP A 98 -31.18 3.18 2.49
CA ASP A 98 -32.32 2.62 3.21
C ASP A 98 -33.10 3.70 3.96
N PHE A 99 -32.40 4.64 4.62
CA PHE A 99 -33.02 5.81 5.25
C PHE A 99 -33.80 6.66 4.25
N LEU A 100 -33.24 6.91 3.06
CA LEU A 100 -33.91 7.68 2.00
C LEU A 100 -35.10 6.92 1.40
N ARG A 101 -35.02 5.59 1.27
CA ARG A 101 -36.10 4.74 0.76
C ARG A 101 -37.30 4.74 1.71
N VAL A 102 -37.08 4.54 3.01
CA VAL A 102 -38.13 4.58 4.04
C VAL A 102 -38.87 5.93 4.03
N ARG A 103 -38.13 7.03 3.85
CA ARG A 103 -38.72 8.38 3.76
C ARG A 103 -39.59 8.58 2.52
N ARG A 104 -39.24 7.96 1.38
CA ARG A 104 -40.05 8.02 0.15
C ARG A 104 -41.35 7.22 0.28
N THR A 105 -41.31 6.03 0.89
CA THR A 105 -42.51 5.22 1.14
C THR A 105 -43.50 5.95 2.04
N ARG A 106 -43.03 6.58 3.13
CA ARG A 106 -43.90 7.34 4.05
C ARG A 106 -44.67 8.47 3.37
N LYS A 107 -43.99 9.22 2.49
CA LYS A 107 -44.65 10.28 1.71
C LYS A 107 -45.69 9.74 0.72
N LYS A 108 -45.49 8.53 0.18
CA LYS A 108 -46.41 7.92 -0.78
C LYS A 108 -47.69 7.43 -0.08
N ASP A 109 -47.56 6.83 1.09
CA ASP A 109 -48.69 6.40 1.91
C ASP A 109 -49.53 7.61 2.39
N GLU A 110 -48.87 8.72 2.75
CA GLU A 110 -49.55 9.99 3.10
C GLU A 110 -50.34 10.57 1.91
N THR A 111 -49.83 10.47 0.68
CA THR A 111 -50.54 10.93 -0.52
C THR A 111 -51.65 10.01 -0.97
N GLU A 112 -51.49 8.68 -0.84
CA GLU A 112 -52.53 7.70 -1.23
C GLU A 112 -53.71 7.73 -0.23
N PHE A 113 -53.47 8.00 1.06
CA PHE A 113 -54.53 8.26 2.04
C PHE A 113 -55.27 9.58 1.81
N ALA A 114 -54.58 10.62 1.30
CA ALA A 114 -55.23 11.88 0.93
C ALA A 114 -56.07 11.74 -0.36
N GLU A 115 -55.58 11.00 -1.35
CA GLU A 115 -56.27 10.81 -2.64
C GLU A 115 -57.50 9.88 -2.53
N SER A 116 -57.47 8.91 -1.61
CA SER A 116 -58.63 8.05 -1.29
C SER A 116 -59.70 8.73 -0.43
N ALA A 117 -59.37 9.85 0.22
CA ALA A 117 -60.34 10.68 0.95
C ALA A 117 -61.13 11.65 0.04
N ASP A 118 -60.68 11.85 -1.21
CA ASP A 118 -61.26 12.82 -2.16
C ASP A 118 -62.15 12.19 -3.25
N ILE A 119 -62.48 10.88 -3.18
CA ILE A 119 -63.48 10.29 -4.09
C ILE A 119 -64.90 10.63 -3.59
N PRO A 120 -65.69 11.48 -4.28
CA PRO A 120 -67.08 11.68 -3.90
C PRO A 120 -67.86 10.42 -4.26
N SER A 121 -68.50 9.83 -3.25
CA SER A 121 -69.52 8.77 -3.39
C SER A 121 -70.53 9.15 -4.49
N SER A 122 -70.38 8.56 -5.69
CA SER A 122 -71.34 8.76 -6.76
C SER A 122 -72.66 8.07 -6.42
N TYR A 123 -73.70 8.88 -6.37
CA TYR A 123 -75.07 8.53 -6.04
C TYR A 123 -75.63 7.58 -7.11
N THR A 124 -76.12 6.41 -6.71
CA THR A 124 -76.94 5.55 -7.57
C THR A 124 -78.32 6.21 -7.77
N VAL A 125 -78.61 6.72 -8.96
CA VAL A 125 -79.95 7.19 -9.33
C VAL A 125 -80.75 6.00 -9.85
N THR A 126 -81.68 5.50 -9.05
CA THR A 126 -82.72 4.55 -9.49
C THR A 126 -83.79 5.30 -10.27
N VAL A 127 -83.91 5.07 -11.57
CA VAL A 127 -85.01 5.58 -12.39
C VAL A 127 -86.13 4.54 -12.40
N HIS A 128 -87.24 4.81 -11.72
CA HIS A 128 -88.48 4.07 -11.89
C HIS A 128 -89.27 4.64 -13.07
N GLY A 129 -89.26 3.93 -14.20
CA GLY A 129 -90.19 4.14 -15.31
C GLY A 129 -91.40 3.20 -15.16
N LYS A 130 -92.60 3.78 -15.14
CA LYS A 130 -93.89 3.10 -15.23
C LYS A 130 -94.19 2.64 -16.65
#